data_AF-A0A644T4S1-F1
#
_entry.id   AF-A0A644T4S1-F1
#
_cell.length_a   1.000
_cell.length_b   1.000
_cell.length_c   1.000
_cell.angle_alpha   90.00
_cell.angle_beta   90.00
_cell.angle_gamma   90.00
#
_symmetry.space_group_name_H-M   'P 1'
#
loop_
_entity.id
_entity.type
_entity.pdbx_description
1 polymer ?
#
loop_
_entity_poly.entity_id
_entity_poly.type
_entity_poly.pdbx_seq_one_letter_code
_entity_poly.pdbx_strand_id
1 'polypeptide(L)'
;MENQRFIEIDGEQIPVTEDVYRAYKRPLWAEHKRKERAKKCRDENGFRCTKDCRTCEKSREGSDLSLNKFNEEGYEVADSVDLAELVADKLLLEQLVAALNDLEPDERSLINALFYNDRTERDYATEIGISHQAVGKRKQKVIEKLRSIVSAK
;
A
#
# COMPACT_ATOMS: atom_id res chain seq x y z
N MET A 1 -0.84 -36.01 -47.56
CA MET A 1 0.10 -35.01 -47.01
C MET A 1 0.07 -35.19 -45.50
N GLU A 2 1.11 -35.81 -44.94
CA GLU A 2 1.23 -35.96 -43.49
C GLU A 2 1.54 -34.59 -42.90
N ASN A 3 0.57 -33.99 -42.23
CA ASN A 3 0.80 -32.75 -41.49
C ASN A 3 1.73 -33.07 -40.32
N GLN A 4 3.03 -32.80 -40.48
CA GLN A 4 4.01 -32.88 -39.41
C GLN A 4 3.57 -31.98 -38.26
N ARG A 5 3.53 -32.54 -37.05
CA ARG A 5 3.14 -31.81 -35.83
C ARG A 5 4.38 -31.44 -35.05
N PHE A 6 4.34 -30.29 -34.40
CA PHE A 6 5.47 -29.75 -33.65
C PHE A 6 5.06 -29.44 -32.21
N ILE A 7 5.97 -29.71 -31.27
CA ILE A 7 5.88 -29.24 -29.89
C ILE A 7 6.99 -28.22 -29.67
N GLU A 8 6.68 -27.15 -28.96
CA GLU A 8 7.64 -26.12 -28.57
C GLU A 8 8.07 -26.38 -27.12
N ILE A 9 9.38 -26.54 -26.90
CA ILE A 9 10.00 -26.69 -25.58
C ILE A 9 11.19 -25.73 -25.56
N ASP A 10 11.24 -24.82 -24.58
CA ASP A 10 12.31 -23.83 -24.41
C ASP A 10 12.64 -22.98 -25.66
N GLY A 11 11.65 -22.76 -26.52
CA GLY A 11 11.78 -21.96 -27.76
C GLY A 11 12.22 -22.75 -28.99
N GLU A 12 12.48 -24.06 -28.88
CA GLU A 12 12.80 -24.94 -30.02
C GLU A 12 11.57 -25.71 -30.52
N GLN A 13 11.43 -25.85 -31.84
CA GLN A 13 10.34 -26.62 -32.46
C GLN A 13 10.80 -28.05 -32.76
N ILE A 14 10.23 -29.01 -32.05
CA ILE A 14 10.56 -30.43 -32.19
C ILE A 14 9.46 -31.14 -33.00
N PRO A 15 9.77 -31.72 -34.18
CA PRO A 15 8.80 -32.51 -34.94
C PRO A 15 8.48 -33.80 -34.18
N VAL A 16 7.20 -34.11 -34.05
CA VAL A 16 6.71 -35.28 -33.30
C VAL A 16 5.58 -35.99 -34.05
N THR A 17 5.37 -37.26 -33.67
CA THR A 17 4.23 -38.03 -34.14
C THR A 17 2.92 -37.50 -33.56
N GLU A 18 1.79 -37.83 -34.19
CA GLU A 18 0.48 -37.36 -33.73
C GLU A 18 0.13 -37.79 -32.30
N ASP A 19 0.50 -39.01 -31.93
CA ASP A 19 0.22 -39.54 -30.59
C ASP A 19 0.99 -38.79 -29.50
N VAL A 20 2.28 -38.50 -29.75
CA VAL A 20 3.12 -37.71 -28.84
C VAL A 20 2.58 -36.28 -28.74
N TYR A 21 2.22 -35.66 -29.87
CA TYR A 21 1.60 -34.34 -29.88
C TYR A 21 0.31 -34.29 -29.05
N ARG A 22 -0.59 -35.27 -29.24
CA ARG A 22 -1.86 -35.34 -28.51
C ARG A 22 -1.63 -35.57 -27.02
N ALA A 23 -0.72 -36.47 -26.63
CA ALA A 23 -0.38 -36.73 -25.24
C ALA A 23 0.15 -35.47 -24.54
N TYR A 24 0.99 -34.69 -25.22
CA TYR A 24 1.53 -33.44 -24.70
C TYR A 24 0.48 -32.32 -24.64
N LYS A 25 -0.32 -32.12 -25.69
CA LYS A 25 -1.26 -30.99 -25.78
C LYS A 25 -2.55 -31.17 -24.99
N ARG A 26 -3.06 -32.40 -24.84
CA ARG A 26 -4.29 -32.70 -24.08
C ARG A 26 -4.31 -32.12 -22.65
N PRO A 27 -3.28 -32.31 -21.79
CA PRO A 27 -3.29 -31.74 -20.45
C PRO A 27 -3.29 -30.21 -20.49
N LEU A 28 -2.50 -29.59 -21.36
CA LEU A 28 -2.47 -28.13 -21.54
C LEU A 28 -3.84 -27.58 -21.97
N TRP A 29 -4.50 -28.25 -22.92
CA TRP A 29 -5.86 -27.88 -23.34
C TRP A 29 -6.88 -28.07 -22.22
N ALA A 30 -6.75 -29.14 -21.43
CA ALA A 30 -7.63 -29.38 -20.29
C ALA A 30 -7.48 -28.28 -19.24
N GLU A 31 -6.25 -27.88 -18.91
CA GLU A 31 -5.95 -26.78 -18.01
C GLU A 31 -6.46 -25.43 -18.55
N HIS A 32 -6.19 -25.13 -19.82
CA HIS A 32 -6.69 -23.92 -20.48
C HIS A 32 -8.22 -23.88 -20.45
N LYS A 33 -8.91 -24.98 -20.79
CA LYS A 33 -10.37 -25.08 -20.70
C LYS A 33 -10.88 -25.01 -19.27
N ARG A 34 -10.12 -25.48 -18.27
CA ARG A 34 -10.44 -25.29 -16.84
C ARG A 34 -10.41 -23.81 -16.47
N LYS A 35 -9.33 -23.09 -16.81
CA LYS A 35 -9.18 -21.64 -16.57
C LYS A 35 -10.30 -20.83 -17.24
N GLU A 36 -10.58 -21.10 -18.51
CA GLU A 36 -11.69 -20.47 -19.24
C GLU A 36 -13.05 -20.69 -18.57
N ARG A 37 -13.28 -21.90 -18.02
CA ARG A 37 -14.51 -22.24 -17.31
C ARG A 37 -14.61 -21.63 -15.91
N ALA A 38 -13.47 -21.37 -15.26
CA ALA A 38 -13.40 -20.77 -13.93
C ALA A 38 -13.77 -19.27 -13.96
N LYS A 39 -13.40 -18.57 -15.04
CA LYS A 39 -13.73 -17.15 -15.28
C LYS A 39 -15.22 -16.90 -15.56
N LYS A 40 -15.95 -17.91 -16.01
CA LYS A 40 -17.36 -17.78 -16.41
C LYS A 40 -18.28 -17.76 -15.19
N CYS A 41 -19.20 -16.79 -15.17
CA CYS A 41 -20.24 -16.70 -14.17
C CYS A 41 -21.24 -17.88 -14.25
N ARG A 42 -21.94 -18.09 -13.14
CA ARG A 42 -23.05 -19.05 -13.04
C ARG A 42 -24.36 -18.29 -12.88
N ASP A 43 -25.44 -18.87 -13.38
CA ASP A 43 -26.80 -18.36 -13.14
C ASP A 43 -27.34 -18.80 -11.77
N GLU A 44 -28.58 -18.39 -11.47
CA GLU A 44 -29.29 -18.72 -10.23
C GLU A 44 -29.50 -20.23 -10.05
N ASN A 45 -29.51 -20.98 -11.16
CA ASN A 45 -29.66 -22.42 -11.19
C ASN A 45 -28.31 -23.17 -11.19
N GLY A 46 -27.18 -22.44 -11.11
CA GLY A 46 -25.83 -22.99 -11.07
C GLY A 46 -25.24 -23.39 -12.44
N PHE A 47 -25.94 -23.17 -13.54
CA PHE A 47 -25.44 -23.41 -14.90
C PHE A 47 -24.42 -22.36 -15.31
N ARG A 48 -23.41 -22.79 -16.08
CA ARG A 48 -22.33 -21.91 -16.53
C ARG A 48 -22.79 -21.07 -17.73
N CYS A 49 -22.63 -19.75 -17.62
CA CYS A 49 -22.95 -18.82 -18.68
C CYS A 49 -22.13 -19.07 -19.96
N THR A 50 -22.76 -18.93 -21.12
CA THR A 50 -22.12 -19.09 -22.44
C THR A 50 -21.81 -17.77 -23.14
N LYS A 51 -22.26 -16.63 -22.58
CA LYS A 51 -22.08 -15.28 -23.15
C LYS A 51 -20.63 -14.78 -23.00
N ASP A 52 -20.33 -13.68 -23.67
CA ASP A 52 -19.04 -13.00 -23.55
C ASP A 52 -18.92 -12.34 -22.17
N CYS A 53 -17.83 -12.63 -21.46
CA CYS A 53 -17.56 -12.07 -20.14
C CYS A 53 -17.10 -10.62 -20.21
N ARG A 54 -16.56 -10.13 -21.34
CA ARG A 54 -16.06 -8.75 -21.46
C ARG A 54 -17.14 -7.68 -21.27
N THR A 55 -18.39 -8.02 -21.55
CA THR A 55 -19.53 -7.11 -21.44
C THR A 55 -20.53 -7.55 -20.37
N CYS A 56 -20.13 -8.48 -19.50
CA CYS A 56 -21.03 -9.10 -18.53
C CYS A 56 -20.90 -8.44 -17.16
N GLU A 57 -22.00 -7.92 -16.62
CA GLU A 57 -22.05 -7.34 -15.26
C GLU A 57 -21.73 -8.37 -14.16
N LYS A 58 -21.97 -9.65 -14.43
CA LYS A 58 -21.63 -10.76 -13.52
C LYS A 58 -20.23 -11.33 -13.79
N SER A 59 -19.42 -10.68 -14.62
CA SER A 59 -18.05 -11.10 -14.87
C SER A 59 -17.28 -11.14 -13.54
N ARG A 60 -16.48 -12.19 -13.37
CA ARG A 60 -15.60 -12.30 -12.20
C ARG A 60 -14.29 -11.60 -12.53
N GLU A 61 -14.15 -10.36 -12.06
CA GLU A 61 -12.85 -9.70 -11.97
C GLU A 61 -12.16 -10.20 -10.71
N GLY A 62 -11.03 -10.89 -10.86
CA GLY A 62 -10.28 -11.47 -9.74
C GLY A 62 -9.76 -12.87 -10.03
N SER A 63 -8.91 -13.36 -9.12
CA SER A 63 -8.29 -14.68 -9.21
C SER A 63 -9.28 -15.80 -8.88
N ASP A 64 -8.98 -17.03 -9.32
CA ASP A 64 -9.70 -18.25 -8.96
C ASP A 64 -9.36 -18.79 -7.56
N LEU A 65 -8.32 -18.24 -6.93
CA LEU A 65 -7.90 -18.54 -5.56
C LEU A 65 -8.64 -17.66 -4.55
N SER A 66 -8.98 -18.26 -3.41
CA SER A 66 -9.54 -17.54 -2.27
C SER A 66 -8.48 -16.67 -1.60
N LEU A 67 -8.92 -15.66 -0.84
CA LEU A 67 -8.03 -14.83 -0.03
C LEU A 67 -7.17 -15.66 0.93
N ASN A 68 -7.74 -16.71 1.53
CA ASN A 68 -6.99 -17.62 2.40
C ASN A 68 -5.85 -18.32 1.65
N LYS A 69 -6.07 -18.69 0.37
CA LYS A 69 -5.04 -19.36 -0.42
C LYS A 69 -3.89 -18.44 -0.81
N PHE A 70 -4.19 -17.17 -1.09
CA PHE A 70 -3.16 -16.15 -1.26
C PHE A 70 -2.31 -15.97 0.00
N ASN A 71 -2.96 -15.95 1.17
CA ASN A 71 -2.26 -15.81 2.44
C ASN A 71 -1.36 -17.03 2.73
N GLU A 72 -1.82 -18.25 2.43
CA GLU A 72 -0.99 -19.47 2.49
C GLU A 72 0.23 -19.42 1.55
N GLU A 73 0.10 -18.75 0.40
CA GLU A 73 1.17 -18.55 -0.58
C GLU A 73 2.07 -17.35 -0.26
N GLY A 74 1.87 -16.71 0.90
CA GLY A 74 2.69 -15.60 1.40
C GLY A 74 2.32 -14.22 0.82
N TYR A 75 1.17 -14.10 0.17
CA TYR A 75 0.61 -12.83 -0.24
C TYR A 75 -0.29 -12.28 0.86
N GLU A 76 0.27 -11.39 1.69
CA GLU A 76 -0.50 -10.63 2.67
C GLU A 76 -1.17 -9.43 1.99
N VAL A 77 -2.49 -9.29 2.19
CA VAL A 77 -3.21 -8.08 1.80
C VAL A 77 -2.77 -6.98 2.77
N ALA A 78 -2.30 -5.85 2.25
CA ALA A 78 -1.92 -4.71 3.10
C ALA A 78 -3.08 -4.34 4.04
N ASP A 79 -2.76 -4.06 5.31
CA ASP A 79 -3.74 -3.62 6.28
C ASP A 79 -4.55 -2.45 5.72
N SER A 80 -5.86 -2.50 5.91
CA SER A 80 -6.74 -1.41 5.53
C SER A 80 -6.31 -0.16 6.31
N VAL A 81 -5.76 0.83 5.62
CA VAL A 81 -5.44 2.12 6.21
C VAL A 81 -6.75 2.74 6.71
N ASP A 82 -6.84 3.04 8.01
CA ASP A 82 -7.96 3.80 8.54
C ASP A 82 -7.87 5.25 8.03
N LEU A 83 -8.65 5.54 6.99
CA LEU A 83 -8.72 6.86 6.39
C LEU A 83 -9.16 7.93 7.40
N ALA A 84 -9.99 7.57 8.38
CA ALA A 84 -10.45 8.52 9.38
C ALA A 84 -9.30 8.90 10.34
N GLU A 85 -8.52 7.92 10.78
CA GLU A 85 -7.33 8.15 11.62
C GLU A 85 -6.29 9.02 10.88
N LEU A 86 -5.99 8.68 9.62
CA LEU A 86 -5.05 9.45 8.80
C LEU A 86 -5.48 10.90 8.60
N VAL A 87 -6.78 11.14 8.37
CA VAL A 87 -7.33 12.49 8.25
C VAL A 87 -7.27 13.23 9.58
N ALA A 88 -7.57 12.57 10.70
CA ALA A 88 -7.47 13.16 12.04
C ALA A 88 -6.03 13.60 12.36
N ASP A 89 -5.04 12.74 12.08
CA ASP A 89 -3.62 13.04 12.26
C ASP A 89 -3.18 14.23 11.40
N LYS A 90 -3.62 14.27 10.14
CA LYS A 90 -3.31 15.38 9.24
C LYS A 90 -3.85 16.71 9.79
N LEU A 91 -5.11 16.73 10.25
CA LEU A 91 -5.72 17.93 10.82
C LEU A 91 -4.99 18.38 12.10
N LEU A 92 -4.59 17.45 12.96
CA LEU A 92 -3.80 17.74 14.16
C LEU A 92 -2.44 18.38 13.79
N LEU A 93 -1.75 17.85 12.78
CA LEU A 93 -0.49 18.39 12.30
C LEU A 93 -0.66 19.80 11.71
N GLU A 94 -1.69 20.03 10.92
CA GLU A 94 -1.99 21.37 10.37
C GLU A 94 -2.24 22.40 11.47
N GLN A 95 -2.96 22.02 12.53
CA GLN A 95 -3.16 22.87 13.71
C GLN A 95 -1.85 23.19 14.43
N LEU A 96 -0.98 22.19 14.62
CA LEU A 96 0.32 22.38 15.24
C LEU A 96 1.21 23.31 14.41
N VAL A 97 1.22 23.15 13.08
CA VAL A 97 1.99 24.00 12.16
C VAL A 97 1.49 25.45 12.22
N ALA A 98 0.18 25.66 12.27
CA ALA A 98 -0.39 27.00 12.46
C ALA A 98 0.06 27.62 13.80
N ALA A 99 -0.02 26.85 14.89
CA ALA A 99 0.42 27.30 16.21
C ALA A 99 1.91 27.65 16.25
N LEU A 100 2.76 26.89 15.54
CA LEU A 100 4.19 27.17 15.41
C LEU A 100 4.48 28.45 14.60
N ASN A 101 3.63 28.79 13.62
CA ASN A 101 3.76 30.03 12.87
C ASN A 101 3.32 31.27 13.66
N ASP A 102 2.45 31.10 14.66
CA ASP A 102 2.02 32.17 15.57
C ASP A 102 3.02 32.46 16.71
N LEU A 103 4.09 31.67 16.85
CA LEU A 103 5.15 31.91 17.82
C LEU A 103 6.01 33.12 17.44
N GLU A 104 6.58 33.77 18.46
CA GLU A 104 7.57 34.83 18.22
C GLU A 104 8.85 34.24 17.58
N PRO A 105 9.62 35.04 16.81
CA PRO A 105 10.82 34.56 16.12
C PRO A 105 11.83 33.88 17.06
N ASP A 106 11.99 34.40 18.27
CA ASP A 106 12.89 33.85 19.30
C ASP A 106 12.38 32.51 19.83
N GLU A 107 11.06 32.39 20.05
CA GLU A 107 10.40 31.17 20.51
C GLU A 107 10.50 30.07 19.43
N ARG A 108 10.28 30.45 18.17
CA ARG A 108 10.39 29.55 17.02
C ARG A 108 11.83 29.08 16.81
N SER A 109 12.81 29.97 16.97
CA SER A 109 14.23 29.62 16.87
C SER A 109 14.64 28.61 17.94
N LEU A 110 14.13 28.77 19.17
CA LEU A 110 14.35 27.81 20.26
C LEU A 110 13.76 26.42 19.92
N ILE A 111 12.52 26.37 19.42
CA ILE A 111 11.88 25.10 19.04
C ILE A 111 12.64 24.43 17.88
N ASN A 112 13.05 25.19 16.87
CA ASN A 112 13.83 24.67 15.75
C ASN A 112 15.18 24.11 16.20
N ALA A 113 15.88 24.81 17.08
CA ALA A 113 17.16 24.33 17.61
C ALA A 113 17.02 23.02 18.38
N LEU A 114 15.99 22.90 19.23
CA LEU A 114 15.83 21.75 20.13
C LEU A 114 15.17 20.53 19.47
N PHE A 115 14.19 20.72 18.59
CA PHE A 115 13.35 19.63 18.06
C PHE A 115 13.61 19.29 16.59
N TYR A 116 14.20 20.21 15.81
CA TYR A 116 14.51 19.97 14.39
C TYR A 116 16.01 19.80 14.12
N ASN A 117 16.86 20.46 14.92
CA ASN A 117 18.31 20.42 14.78
C ASN A 117 19.02 19.58 15.85
N ASP A 118 18.26 18.87 16.71
CA ASP A 118 18.74 18.01 17.79
C ASP A 118 19.81 18.65 18.71
N ARG A 119 19.79 19.98 18.87
CA ARG A 119 20.73 20.67 19.76
C ARG A 119 20.31 20.48 21.21
N THR A 120 21.29 20.37 22.10
CA THR A 120 21.02 20.35 23.53
C THR A 120 20.68 21.74 24.05
N GLU A 121 19.94 21.81 25.15
CA GLU A 121 19.63 23.08 25.82
C GLU A 121 20.91 23.82 26.28
N ARG A 122 22.00 23.09 26.55
CA ARG A 122 23.29 23.68 26.95
C ARG A 122 23.98 24.36 25.77
N ASP A 123 24.01 23.69 24.62
CA ASP A 123 24.67 24.22 23.42
C ASP A 123 23.94 25.48 22.93
N TYR A 124 22.61 25.43 22.90
CA TYR A 124 21.79 26.60 22.56
C TYR A 124 21.95 27.75 23.57
N ALA A 125 22.07 27.44 24.87
CA ALA A 125 22.33 28.44 25.89
C ALA A 125 23.70 29.12 25.70
N THR A 126 24.74 28.36 25.35
CA THR A 126 26.08 28.92 25.07
C THR A 126 26.11 29.81 23.83
N GLU A 127 25.35 29.46 22.79
CA GLU A 127 25.25 30.24 21.55
C GLU A 127 24.58 31.60 21.76
N ILE A 128 23.52 31.65 22.58
CA ILE A 128 22.77 32.88 22.86
C ILE A 128 23.35 33.66 24.06
N GLY A 129 24.28 33.06 24.83
CA GLY A 129 24.89 33.69 26.00
C GLY A 129 23.96 33.79 27.21
N ILE A 130 23.01 32.85 27.34
CA ILE A 130 22.03 32.80 28.44
C ILE A 130 22.31 31.58 29.32
N SER A 131 21.82 31.57 30.56
CA SER A 131 21.93 30.38 31.41
C SER A 131 21.04 29.24 30.92
N HIS A 132 21.53 28.00 31.05
CA HIS A 132 20.75 26.78 30.76
C HIS A 132 19.36 26.77 31.43
N GLN A 133 19.28 27.24 32.68
CA GLN A 133 18.02 27.32 33.43
C GLN A 133 17.00 28.28 32.79
N ALA A 134 17.46 29.39 32.22
CA ALA A 134 16.59 30.32 31.52
C ALA A 134 16.09 29.75 30.18
N VAL A 135 16.91 28.96 29.47
CA VAL A 135 16.47 28.22 28.27
C VAL A 135 15.38 27.22 28.62
N GLY A 136 15.55 26.43 29.68
CA GLY A 136 14.53 25.48 30.15
C GLY A 136 13.20 26.17 30.50
N LYS A 137 13.24 27.31 31.21
CA LYS A 137 12.04 28.11 31.50
C LYS A 137 11.36 28.63 30.23
N ARG A 138 12.13 29.13 29.26
CA ARG A 138 11.59 29.58 27.96
C ARG A 138 10.95 28.44 27.20
N LYS A 139 11.60 27.27 27.11
CA LYS A 139 11.07 26.06 26.49
C LYS A 139 9.72 25.68 27.08
N GLN A 140 9.63 25.62 28.41
CA GLN A 140 8.39 25.26 29.09
C GLN A 140 7.27 26.25 28.78
N LYS A 141 7.55 27.56 28.80
CA LYS A 141 6.58 28.60 28.44
C LYS A 141 6.09 28.47 27.00
N VAL A 142 6.99 28.18 26.06
CA VAL A 142 6.63 27.98 24.64
C VAL A 142 5.75 26.73 24.46
N ILE A 143 6.07 25.63 25.14
CA ILE A 143 5.24 24.40 25.11
C ILE A 143 3.86 24.66 25.71
N GLU A 144 3.77 25.38 26.82
CA GLU A 144 2.48 25.77 27.43
C GLU A 144 1.66 26.65 26.48
N LYS A 145 2.31 27.60 25.79
CA LYS A 145 1.68 28.44 24.76
C LYS A 145 1.16 27.59 23.59
N LEU A 146 1.97 26.68 23.06
CA LEU A 146 1.55 25.75 21.99
C LEU A 146 0.38 24.86 22.42
N ARG A 147 0.41 24.31 23.64
CA ARG A 147 -0.71 23.55 24.20
C ARG A 147 -1.98 24.39 24.28
N SER A 148 -1.88 25.63 24.73
CA SER A 148 -3.05 26.51 24.79
C SER A 148 -3.65 26.79 23.41
N ILE A 149 -2.81 26.99 22.37
CA ILE A 149 -3.29 27.25 21.00
C ILE A 149 -3.95 26.01 20.39
N VAL A 150 -3.37 24.83 20.60
CA VAL A 150 -3.86 23.56 20.04
C VAL A 150 -5.09 23.04 20.80
N SER A 151 -5.17 23.24 22.13
CA SER A 151 -6.30 22.77 22.95
C SER A 151 -7.47 23.75 23.07
N ALA A 152 -7.28 25.03 22.71
CA ALA A 152 -8.35 26.04 22.76
C ALA A 152 -9.19 26.12 21.47
N LYS A 153 -8.98 25.22 20.51
CA LYS A 153 -9.74 25.09 19.26
C LYS A 153 -10.31 23.69 19.14
#